data_AF-A0A7X0CPQ6-F1
#
_entry.id   AF-A0A7X0CPQ6-F1
#
_cell.length_a   1.000
_cell.length_b   1.000
_cell.length_c   1.000
_cell.angle_alpha   90.00
_cell.angle_beta   90.00
_cell.angle_gamma   90.00
#
_symmetry.space_group_name_H-M   'P 1'
#
loop_
_entity.id
_entity.type
_entity.pdbx_description
1 polymer ?
#
loop_
_entity_poly.entity_id
_entity_poly.type
_entity_poly.pdbx_seq_one_letter_code
_entity_poly.pdbx_strand_id
1 'polypeptide(L)'
;MDFGKLYLTSLDFYFRDTRGFGKFIEEYITQTVERFDADYPIKEDLESSNPDFYHFLVDDVSEKWWQFSRDYPCEFRASYISQVYSGIDTHLAKVCMLHYRTHQPEKAWFKINNVNEWKKKYNYLEIYAKVDFTDLQKEWDLLDEIRKIRNQIVHHHSGVSSSDKDWAAIREFILANPEMITFKDDVDEIDEEKGVPLHEARLGYKFKFLIISPAFAALAINTAESFFKKLLPQISFNKVSY
;
A
#
# COMPACT_ATOMS: atom_id res chain seq x y z
N MET A 1 20.13 29.73 1.04
CA MET A 1 19.98 28.40 1.65
C MET A 1 19.14 27.57 0.70
N ASP A 2 19.63 26.42 0.26
CA ASP A 2 18.90 25.55 -0.68
C ASP A 2 17.82 24.78 0.09
N PHE A 3 16.58 25.26 0.01
CA PHE A 3 15.45 24.67 0.73
C PHE A 3 15.18 23.23 0.27
N GLY A 4 15.43 22.90 -0.99
CA GLY A 4 15.27 21.54 -1.51
C GLY A 4 16.16 20.55 -0.76
N LYS A 5 17.43 20.93 -0.52
CA LYS A 5 18.36 20.12 0.28
C LYS A 5 17.93 19.98 1.74
N LEU A 6 17.48 21.07 2.38
CA LEU A 6 17.01 21.02 3.76
C LEU A 6 15.75 20.14 3.90
N TYR A 7 14.83 20.23 2.93
CA TYR A 7 13.62 19.43 2.92
C TYR A 7 13.90 17.95 2.64
N LEU A 8 14.91 17.64 1.82
CA LEU A 8 15.37 16.28 1.62
C LEU A 8 15.82 15.64 2.94
N THR A 9 16.55 16.36 3.79
CA THR A 9 16.90 15.89 5.14
C THR A 9 15.65 15.60 5.99
N SER A 10 14.60 16.43 5.90
CA SER A 10 13.33 16.16 6.59
C SER A 10 12.65 14.90 6.08
N LEU A 11 12.72 14.63 4.78
CA LEU A 11 12.20 13.40 4.16
C LEU A 11 13.03 12.18 4.55
N ASP A 12 14.34 12.30 4.66
CA ASP A 12 15.21 11.20 5.13
C ASP A 12 14.79 10.76 6.54
N PHE A 13 14.50 11.72 7.43
CA PHE A 13 13.91 11.43 8.75
C PHE A 13 12.57 10.69 8.62
N TYR A 14 11.65 11.22 7.81
CA TYR A 14 10.35 10.59 7.58
C TYR A 14 10.49 9.13 7.10
N PHE A 15 11.30 8.87 6.08
CA PHE A 15 11.44 7.52 5.52
C PHE A 15 12.15 6.57 6.47
N ARG A 16 13.17 7.04 7.19
CA ARG A 16 13.86 6.23 8.20
C ARG A 16 12.91 5.85 9.34
N ASP A 17 12.18 6.81 9.89
CA ASP A 17 11.29 6.59 11.02
C ASP A 17 10.10 5.70 10.61
N THR A 18 9.57 5.91 9.40
CA THR A 18 8.55 5.05 8.80
C THR A 18 9.04 3.60 8.69
N ARG A 19 10.25 3.35 8.14
CA ARG A 19 10.85 2.00 8.12
C ARG A 19 11.01 1.40 9.51
N GLY A 20 11.45 2.20 10.47
CA GLY A 20 11.58 1.78 11.87
C GLY A 20 10.25 1.30 12.44
N PHE A 21 9.18 2.03 12.18
CA PHE A 21 7.83 1.65 12.59
C PHE A 21 7.33 0.37 11.90
N GLY A 22 7.58 0.23 10.58
CA GLY A 22 7.26 -1.00 9.86
C GLY A 22 7.99 -2.23 10.44
N LYS A 23 9.29 -2.09 10.74
CA LYS A 23 10.07 -3.14 11.38
C LYS A 23 9.51 -3.51 12.76
N PHE A 24 9.15 -2.51 13.57
CA PHE A 24 8.52 -2.74 14.87
C PHE A 24 7.21 -3.53 14.76
N ILE A 25 6.35 -3.22 13.78
CA ILE A 25 5.10 -3.96 13.53
C ILE A 25 5.40 -5.42 13.19
N GLU A 26 6.33 -5.67 12.28
CA GLU A 26 6.66 -7.04 11.85
C GLU A 26 7.30 -7.85 12.98
N GLU A 27 8.20 -7.26 13.77
CA GLU A 27 8.77 -7.92 14.96
C GLU A 27 7.69 -8.28 15.99
N TYR A 28 6.71 -7.39 16.20
CA TYR A 28 5.57 -7.69 17.08
C TYR A 28 4.73 -8.85 16.54
N ILE A 29 4.44 -8.87 15.24
CA ILE A 29 3.70 -9.96 14.59
C ILE A 29 4.44 -11.28 14.78
N THR A 30 5.74 -11.35 14.44
CA THR A 30 6.54 -12.56 14.58
C THR A 30 6.53 -13.09 16.01
N GLN A 31 6.80 -12.22 16.99
CA GLN A 31 6.79 -12.60 18.40
C GLN A 31 5.42 -13.06 18.89
N THR A 32 4.33 -12.55 18.30
CA THR A 32 2.96 -12.95 18.69
C THR A 32 2.65 -14.35 18.19
N VAL A 33 3.06 -14.70 16.97
CA VAL A 33 2.91 -16.06 16.41
C VAL A 33 3.76 -17.06 17.20
N GLU A 34 5.03 -16.73 17.44
CA GLU A 34 5.93 -17.60 18.23
C GLU A 34 5.40 -17.86 19.65
N ARG A 35 4.83 -16.85 20.30
CA ARG A 35 4.18 -17.02 21.61
C ARG A 35 2.93 -17.88 21.53
N PHE A 36 2.10 -17.69 20.50
CA PHE A 36 0.92 -18.52 20.30
C PHE A 36 1.30 -20.00 20.13
N ASP A 37 2.30 -20.30 19.30
CA ASP A 37 2.80 -21.66 19.09
C ASP A 37 3.33 -22.29 20.40
N ALA A 38 3.98 -21.48 21.25
CA ALA A 38 4.49 -21.92 22.55
C ALA A 38 3.39 -22.13 23.61
N ASP A 39 2.36 -21.29 23.62
CA ASP A 39 1.27 -21.31 24.61
C ASP A 39 0.20 -22.38 24.31
N TYR A 40 0.05 -22.77 23.03
CA TYR A 40 -0.96 -23.73 22.57
C TYR A 40 -0.34 -24.95 21.87
N PRO A 41 0.55 -25.72 22.51
CA PRO A 41 1.10 -26.92 21.91
C PRO A 41 0.00 -27.98 21.75
N ILE A 42 -0.26 -28.39 20.50
CA ILE A 42 -1.15 -29.52 20.20
C ILE A 42 -0.41 -30.79 20.60
N LYS A 43 -0.98 -31.54 21.56
CA LYS A 43 -0.41 -32.81 22.00
C LYS A 43 -0.98 -33.95 21.16
N GLU A 44 -0.14 -34.54 20.31
CA GLU A 44 -0.54 -35.60 19.37
C GLU A 44 -1.04 -36.88 20.10
N ASP A 45 -0.63 -37.12 21.35
CA ASP A 45 -1.11 -38.26 22.15
C ASP A 45 -2.61 -38.19 22.51
N LEU A 46 -3.23 -37.01 22.38
CA LEU A 46 -4.68 -36.83 22.49
C LEU A 46 -5.43 -37.49 21.34
N GLU A 47 -4.84 -37.62 20.16
CA GLU A 47 -5.50 -38.24 18.99
C GLU A 47 -5.87 -39.69 19.29
N SER A 48 -4.98 -40.43 19.94
CA SER A 48 -5.21 -41.84 20.29
C SER A 48 -6.11 -42.02 21.52
N SER A 49 -6.11 -41.07 22.46
CA SER A 49 -6.79 -41.20 23.76
C SER A 49 -8.18 -40.57 23.80
N ASN A 50 -8.42 -39.51 23.02
CA ASN A 50 -9.72 -38.86 22.88
C ASN A 50 -9.84 -38.15 21.51
N PRO A 51 -10.13 -38.91 20.43
CA PRO A 51 -10.12 -38.39 19.05
C PRO A 51 -11.06 -37.19 18.83
N ASP A 52 -12.29 -37.27 19.35
CA ASP A 52 -13.28 -36.21 19.17
C ASP A 52 -12.82 -34.89 19.81
N PHE A 53 -12.24 -34.97 21.02
CA PHE A 53 -11.69 -33.80 21.70
C PHE A 53 -10.43 -33.28 21.00
N TYR A 54 -9.57 -34.17 20.48
CA TYR A 54 -8.40 -33.79 19.70
C TYR A 54 -8.78 -33.00 18.45
N HIS A 55 -9.72 -33.48 17.64
CA HIS A 55 -10.17 -32.77 16.45
C HIS A 55 -10.81 -31.42 16.79
N PHE A 56 -11.64 -31.35 17.83
CA PHE A 56 -12.17 -30.07 18.32
C PHE A 56 -11.07 -29.09 18.71
N LEU A 57 -10.04 -29.55 19.43
CA LEU A 57 -8.91 -28.72 19.85
C LEU A 57 -8.08 -28.26 18.65
N VAL A 58 -7.80 -29.14 17.70
CA VAL A 58 -7.08 -28.82 16.47
C VAL A 58 -7.83 -27.76 15.68
N ASP A 59 -9.15 -27.88 15.53
CA ASP A 59 -9.96 -26.89 14.81
C ASP A 59 -9.93 -25.52 15.50
N ASP A 60 -10.17 -25.45 16.81
CA ASP A 60 -10.16 -24.20 17.59
C ASP A 60 -8.78 -23.53 17.60
N VAL A 61 -7.71 -24.31 17.78
CA VAL A 61 -6.33 -23.81 17.76
C VAL A 61 -5.94 -23.36 16.36
N SER A 62 -6.30 -24.11 15.32
CA SER A 62 -6.00 -23.75 13.93
C SER A 62 -6.68 -22.46 13.51
N GLU A 63 -7.95 -22.27 13.89
CA GLU A 63 -8.66 -21.02 13.59
C GLU A 63 -7.97 -19.81 14.22
N LYS A 64 -7.62 -19.91 15.51
CA LYS A 64 -6.88 -18.85 16.22
C LYS A 64 -5.50 -18.63 15.61
N TRP A 65 -4.79 -19.70 15.27
CA TRP A 65 -3.49 -19.61 14.62
C TRP A 65 -3.59 -18.83 13.31
N TRP A 66 -4.59 -19.09 12.48
CA TRP A 66 -4.84 -18.32 11.26
C TRP A 66 -5.13 -16.84 11.53
N GLN A 67 -5.84 -16.52 12.62
CA GLN A 67 -6.06 -15.13 13.02
C GLN A 67 -4.73 -14.41 13.35
N PHE A 68 -3.86 -15.05 14.14
CA PHE A 68 -2.59 -14.46 14.57
C PHE A 68 -1.52 -14.44 13.49
N SER A 69 -1.44 -15.46 12.64
CA SER A 69 -0.41 -15.61 11.61
C SER A 69 -0.74 -14.90 10.30
N ARG A 70 -2.03 -14.67 10.02
CA ARG A 70 -2.47 -14.14 8.71
C ARG A 70 -3.41 -12.95 8.83
N ASP A 71 -4.54 -13.08 9.52
CA ASP A 71 -5.62 -12.09 9.43
C ASP A 71 -5.26 -10.78 10.18
N TYR A 72 -4.81 -10.83 11.43
CA TYR A 72 -4.35 -9.62 12.14
C TYR A 72 -3.11 -8.98 11.50
N PRO A 73 -2.06 -9.73 11.11
CA PRO A 73 -0.94 -9.16 10.37
C PRO A 73 -1.37 -8.39 9.12
N CYS A 74 -2.33 -8.93 8.38
CA CYS A 74 -2.87 -8.28 7.20
C CYS A 74 -3.54 -6.93 7.53
N GLU A 75 -4.32 -6.87 8.61
CA GLU A 75 -4.97 -5.61 9.06
C GLU A 75 -3.95 -4.56 9.51
N PHE A 76 -2.91 -4.97 10.25
CA PHE A 76 -1.82 -4.07 10.63
C PHE A 76 -1.09 -3.52 9.41
N ARG A 77 -0.75 -4.39 8.44
CA ARG A 77 -0.07 -4.00 7.20
C ARG A 77 -0.93 -3.11 6.32
N ALA A 78 -2.24 -3.38 6.22
CA ALA A 78 -3.22 -2.53 5.54
C ALA A 78 -3.29 -1.12 6.15
N SER A 79 -3.31 -1.05 7.47
CA SER A 79 -3.29 0.22 8.19
C SER A 79 -1.97 0.96 7.98
N TYR A 80 -0.86 0.22 8.03
CA TYR A 80 0.48 0.78 7.84
C TYR A 80 0.69 1.34 6.42
N ILE A 81 0.37 0.59 5.36
CA ILE A 81 0.48 1.11 3.98
C ILE A 81 -0.40 2.35 3.76
N SER A 82 -1.57 2.40 4.40
CA SER A 82 -2.46 3.56 4.34
C SER A 82 -1.83 4.81 4.97
N GLN A 83 -1.13 4.66 6.09
CA GLN A 83 -0.38 5.73 6.74
C GLN A 83 0.82 6.16 5.89
N VAL A 84 1.62 5.20 5.40
CA VAL A 84 2.77 5.43 4.51
C VAL A 84 2.36 6.27 3.30
N TYR A 85 1.30 5.85 2.61
CA TYR A 85 0.84 6.57 1.43
C TYR A 85 0.29 7.96 1.77
N SER A 86 -0.45 8.10 2.87
CA SER A 86 -0.96 9.41 3.31
C SER A 86 0.18 10.39 3.64
N GLY A 87 1.28 9.90 4.21
CA GLY A 87 2.48 10.70 4.45
C GLY A 87 3.17 11.11 3.14
N ILE A 88 3.34 10.18 2.18
CA ILE A 88 3.86 10.47 0.83
C ILE A 88 3.04 11.58 0.15
N ASP A 89 1.70 11.43 0.15
CA ASP A 89 0.79 12.40 -0.45
C ASP A 89 0.89 13.79 0.20
N THR A 90 0.99 13.81 1.54
CA THR A 90 1.19 15.03 2.33
C THR A 90 2.51 15.71 1.98
N HIS A 91 3.60 14.97 1.89
CA HIS A 91 4.91 15.52 1.54
C HIS A 91 4.94 16.04 0.11
N LEU A 92 4.27 15.37 -0.83
CA LEU A 92 4.13 15.84 -2.20
C LEU A 92 3.32 17.14 -2.27
N ALA A 93 2.21 17.22 -1.54
CA ALA A 93 1.41 18.44 -1.43
C ALA A 93 2.22 19.61 -0.85
N LYS A 94 3.04 19.36 0.18
CA LYS A 94 3.94 20.35 0.76
C LYS A 94 4.93 20.88 -0.27
N VAL A 95 5.55 20.01 -1.08
CA VAL A 95 6.47 20.43 -2.15
C VAL A 95 5.77 21.39 -3.13
N CYS A 96 4.59 21.01 -3.63
CA CYS A 96 3.82 21.86 -4.54
C CYS A 96 3.45 23.20 -3.88
N MET A 97 3.02 23.20 -2.62
CA MET A 97 2.66 24.40 -1.87
C MET A 97 3.85 25.34 -1.65
N LEU A 98 5.02 24.79 -1.34
CA LEU A 98 6.24 25.56 -1.11
C LEU A 98 6.72 26.23 -2.41
N HIS A 99 6.72 25.49 -3.51
CA HIS A 99 7.00 26.04 -4.83
C HIS A 99 6.01 27.17 -5.17
N TYR A 100 4.71 26.93 -4.96
CA TYR A 100 3.66 27.93 -5.18
C TYR A 100 3.87 29.21 -4.39
N ARG A 101 4.18 29.11 -3.08
CA ARG A 101 4.41 30.27 -2.22
C ARG A 101 5.63 31.10 -2.66
N THR A 102 6.63 30.43 -3.23
CA THR A 102 7.88 31.06 -3.66
C THR A 102 7.74 31.77 -5.00
N HIS A 103 7.10 31.12 -5.98
CA HIS A 103 7.04 31.58 -7.38
C HIS A 103 5.72 32.26 -7.74
N GLN A 104 4.67 32.08 -6.93
CA GLN A 104 3.32 32.59 -7.16
C GLN A 104 2.85 32.42 -8.62
N PRO A 105 2.92 31.20 -9.19
CA PRO A 105 2.45 30.97 -10.55
C PRO A 105 0.95 31.34 -10.65
N GLU A 106 0.49 31.69 -11.86
CA GLU A 106 -0.90 32.11 -12.07
C GLU A 106 -1.90 31.15 -11.39
N LYS A 107 -2.94 31.73 -10.76
CA LYS A 107 -3.96 31.02 -9.97
C LYS A 107 -4.79 29.99 -10.77
N ALA A 108 -4.50 29.79 -12.05
CA ALA A 108 -5.22 28.87 -12.94
C ALA A 108 -5.18 27.40 -12.46
N TRP A 109 -4.18 26.98 -11.68
CA TRP A 109 -4.04 25.59 -11.29
C TRP A 109 -5.14 25.06 -10.35
N PHE A 110 -5.68 25.90 -9.46
CA PHE A 110 -6.84 25.55 -8.62
C PHE A 110 -8.14 25.37 -9.43
N LYS A 111 -8.15 25.82 -10.69
CA LYS A 111 -9.31 25.73 -11.59
C LYS A 111 -9.33 24.48 -12.46
N ILE A 112 -8.35 23.57 -12.33
CA ILE A 112 -8.40 22.26 -13.01
C ILE A 112 -9.48 21.41 -12.31
N ASN A 113 -10.71 21.58 -12.75
CA ASN A 113 -11.86 20.78 -12.32
C ASN A 113 -11.81 19.40 -12.99
N ASN A 114 -12.41 18.38 -12.34
CA ASN A 114 -12.60 17.01 -12.86
C ASN A 114 -11.35 16.10 -12.96
N VAL A 115 -10.26 16.42 -12.27
CA VAL A 115 -9.07 15.55 -12.16
C VAL A 115 -8.87 15.13 -10.70
N ASN A 116 -8.43 13.89 -10.43
CA ASN A 116 -8.14 13.44 -9.07
C ASN A 116 -6.95 14.21 -8.46
N GLU A 117 -6.88 14.27 -7.12
CA GLU A 117 -5.86 15.07 -6.41
C GLU A 117 -4.42 14.62 -6.71
N TRP A 118 -4.20 13.34 -7.00
CA TRP A 118 -2.88 12.81 -7.36
C TRP A 118 -2.40 13.37 -8.71
N LYS A 119 -3.25 13.31 -9.74
CA LYS A 119 -2.95 13.82 -11.08
C LYS A 119 -2.88 15.34 -11.11
N LYS A 120 -3.60 16.06 -10.23
CA LYS A 120 -3.39 17.50 -10.04
C LYS A 120 -1.95 17.83 -9.61
N LYS A 121 -1.37 17.04 -8.70
CA LYS A 121 0.03 17.21 -8.26
C LYS A 121 1.02 16.93 -9.39
N TYR A 122 0.80 15.88 -10.19
CA TYR A 122 1.60 15.62 -11.41
C TYR A 122 1.60 16.85 -12.34
N ASN A 123 0.40 17.27 -12.75
CA ASN A 123 0.25 18.37 -13.71
C ASN A 123 0.86 19.66 -13.15
N TYR A 124 0.75 19.88 -11.84
CA TYR A 124 1.38 21.02 -11.19
C TYR A 124 2.91 21.00 -11.35
N LEU A 125 3.53 19.87 -11.03
CA LEU A 125 4.98 19.70 -11.09
C LEU A 125 5.51 19.86 -12.52
N GLU A 126 4.86 19.24 -13.49
CA GLU A 126 5.25 19.29 -14.90
C GLU A 126 5.07 20.69 -15.49
N ILE A 127 3.88 21.27 -15.36
CA ILE A 127 3.52 22.52 -16.06
C ILE A 127 4.12 23.75 -15.37
N TYR A 128 4.06 23.81 -14.03
CA TYR A 128 4.40 25.02 -13.28
C TYR A 128 5.76 24.94 -12.60
N ALA A 129 6.11 23.79 -12.01
CA ALA A 129 7.44 23.60 -11.42
C ALA A 129 8.50 23.17 -12.45
N LYS A 130 8.09 22.96 -13.72
CA LYS A 130 8.97 22.60 -14.84
C LYS A 130 9.82 21.35 -14.56
N VAL A 131 9.25 20.41 -13.80
CA VAL A 131 9.86 19.11 -13.54
C VAL A 131 9.85 18.28 -14.81
N ASP A 132 11.00 17.70 -15.15
CA ASP A 132 11.14 16.73 -16.22
C ASP A 132 10.86 15.33 -15.68
N PHE A 133 9.77 14.72 -16.18
CA PHE A 133 9.35 13.39 -15.76
C PHE A 133 10.09 12.25 -16.45
N THR A 134 10.97 12.51 -17.42
CA THR A 134 11.70 11.45 -18.16
C THR A 134 12.34 10.42 -17.22
N ASP A 135 12.99 10.87 -16.14
CA ASP A 135 13.67 9.99 -15.16
C ASP A 135 12.83 9.71 -13.89
N LEU A 136 11.62 10.26 -13.79
CA LEU A 136 10.70 10.13 -12.64
C LEU A 136 9.46 9.29 -12.96
N GLN A 137 9.15 9.09 -14.23
CA GLN A 137 7.88 8.51 -14.68
C GLN A 137 7.67 7.11 -14.10
N LYS A 138 8.73 6.28 -14.08
CA LYS A 138 8.69 4.94 -13.52
C LYS A 138 8.26 4.93 -12.05
N GLU A 139 8.88 5.77 -11.21
CA GLU A 139 8.49 5.86 -9.81
C GLU A 139 7.09 6.47 -9.63
N TRP A 140 6.72 7.44 -10.47
CA TRP A 140 5.40 8.04 -10.43
C TRP A 140 4.29 7.02 -10.72
N ASP A 141 4.46 6.23 -11.78
CA ASP A 141 3.48 5.23 -12.21
C ASP A 141 3.32 4.15 -11.14
N LEU A 142 4.43 3.67 -10.58
CA LEU A 142 4.38 2.69 -9.50
C LEU A 142 3.71 3.25 -8.23
N LEU A 143 3.94 4.52 -7.88
CA LEU A 143 3.21 5.15 -6.78
C LEU A 143 1.71 5.26 -7.09
N ASP A 144 1.32 5.56 -8.34
CA ASP A 144 -0.09 5.60 -8.73
C ASP A 144 -0.77 4.22 -8.69
N GLU A 145 -0.04 3.14 -9.02
CA GLU A 145 -0.50 1.76 -8.85
C GLU A 145 -0.72 1.41 -7.37
N ILE A 146 0.28 1.67 -6.53
CA ILE A 146 0.19 1.46 -5.08
C ILE A 146 -0.97 2.28 -4.49
N ARG A 147 -1.23 3.50 -5.00
CA ARG A 147 -2.37 4.32 -4.60
C ARG A 147 -3.71 3.65 -4.88
N LYS A 148 -3.87 3.07 -6.07
CA LYS A 148 -5.12 2.39 -6.48
C LYS A 148 -5.39 1.19 -5.58
N ILE A 149 -4.37 0.39 -5.32
CA ILE A 149 -4.44 -0.76 -4.40
C ILE A 149 -4.79 -0.28 -2.97
N ARG A 150 -4.10 0.74 -2.46
CA ARG A 150 -4.38 1.33 -1.14
C ARG A 150 -5.82 1.84 -1.05
N ASN A 151 -6.33 2.48 -2.09
CA ASN A 151 -7.71 2.95 -2.10
C ASN A 151 -8.71 1.81 -1.97
N GLN A 152 -8.46 0.64 -2.59
CA GLN A 152 -9.29 -0.54 -2.36
C GLN A 152 -9.21 -1.04 -0.92
N ILE A 153 -8.00 -1.12 -0.36
CA ILE A 153 -7.78 -1.51 1.03
C ILE A 153 -8.60 -0.61 1.98
N VAL A 154 -8.50 0.71 1.84
CA VAL A 154 -9.15 1.69 2.73
C VAL A 154 -10.66 1.77 2.53
N HIS A 155 -11.13 1.89 1.29
CA HIS A 155 -12.54 2.19 1.03
C HIS A 155 -13.43 0.95 0.96
N HIS A 156 -12.84 -0.21 0.66
CA HIS A 156 -13.58 -1.45 0.46
C HIS A 156 -13.24 -2.50 1.52
N HIS A 157 -12.53 -2.13 2.60
CA HIS A 157 -12.08 -3.02 3.68
C HIS A 157 -11.30 -4.22 3.13
N SER A 158 -10.35 -3.96 2.23
CA SER A 158 -9.61 -4.97 1.47
C SER A 158 -10.48 -5.92 0.66
N GLY A 159 -11.72 -5.51 0.36
CA GLY A 159 -12.60 -6.17 -0.59
C GLY A 159 -12.40 -5.60 -1.99
N VAL A 160 -12.56 -6.44 -2.99
CA VAL A 160 -12.39 -6.06 -4.39
C VAL A 160 -13.41 -6.81 -5.24
N SER A 161 -13.95 -6.12 -6.24
CA SER A 161 -14.92 -6.68 -7.17
C SER A 161 -14.46 -6.50 -8.61
N SER A 162 -14.82 -7.45 -9.48
CA SER A 162 -14.57 -7.35 -10.92
C SER A 162 -15.27 -6.15 -11.58
N SER A 163 -16.27 -5.56 -10.92
CA SER A 163 -16.92 -4.32 -11.36
C SER A 163 -16.19 -3.04 -10.94
N ASP A 164 -15.17 -3.12 -10.09
CA ASP A 164 -14.44 -1.93 -9.65
C ASP A 164 -13.63 -1.34 -10.81
N LYS A 165 -13.64 0.00 -10.92
CA LYS A 165 -12.97 0.71 -12.01
C LYS A 165 -11.49 0.31 -12.19
N ASP A 166 -10.80 0.08 -11.07
CA ASP A 166 -9.38 -0.22 -11.04
C ASP A 166 -9.09 -1.74 -10.97
N TRP A 167 -10.09 -2.62 -11.08
CA TRP A 167 -9.97 -4.07 -10.95
C TRP A 167 -8.85 -4.67 -11.81
N ALA A 168 -8.89 -4.42 -13.12
CA ALA A 168 -7.97 -5.04 -14.06
C ALA A 168 -6.50 -4.71 -13.72
N ALA A 169 -6.21 -3.44 -13.45
CA ALA A 169 -4.87 -2.98 -13.08
C ALA A 169 -4.41 -3.57 -11.73
N ILE A 170 -5.33 -3.69 -10.76
CA ILE A 170 -5.02 -4.27 -9.45
C ILE A 170 -4.74 -5.76 -9.58
N ARG A 171 -5.56 -6.51 -10.32
CA ARG A 171 -5.37 -7.94 -10.57
C ARG A 171 -4.05 -8.19 -11.30
N GLU A 172 -3.74 -7.42 -12.34
CA GLU A 172 -2.48 -7.53 -13.07
C GLU A 172 -1.27 -7.30 -12.15
N PHE A 173 -1.32 -6.25 -11.30
CA PHE A 173 -0.26 -5.99 -10.33
C PHE A 173 -0.08 -7.15 -9.34
N ILE A 174 -1.18 -7.70 -8.80
CA ILE A 174 -1.14 -8.80 -7.84
C ILE A 174 -0.53 -10.05 -8.46
N LEU A 175 -0.95 -10.41 -9.68
CA LEU A 175 -0.42 -11.57 -10.39
C LEU A 175 1.07 -11.43 -10.74
N ALA A 176 1.52 -10.20 -11.00
CA ALA A 176 2.92 -9.92 -11.28
C ALA A 176 3.80 -9.89 -10.01
N ASN A 177 3.21 -9.69 -8.82
CA ASN A 177 3.94 -9.51 -7.55
C ASN A 177 3.32 -10.33 -6.39
N PRO A 178 3.19 -11.67 -6.52
CA PRO A 178 2.52 -12.52 -5.53
C PRO A 178 3.24 -12.55 -4.17
N GLU A 179 4.52 -12.22 -4.11
CA GLU A 179 5.28 -12.09 -2.86
C GLU A 179 4.94 -10.82 -2.07
N MET A 180 4.27 -9.85 -2.69
CA MET A 180 3.91 -8.58 -2.08
C MET A 180 2.46 -8.54 -1.63
N ILE A 181 1.57 -9.07 -2.48
CA ILE A 181 0.14 -9.04 -2.27
C ILE A 181 -0.50 -10.24 -2.97
N THR A 182 -1.46 -10.88 -2.31
CA THR A 182 -2.24 -11.98 -2.91
C THR A 182 -3.71 -11.85 -2.57
N PHE A 183 -4.57 -12.55 -3.30
CA PHE A 183 -5.95 -12.76 -2.87
C PHE A 183 -6.00 -13.89 -1.83
N LYS A 184 -6.83 -13.74 -0.81
CA LYS A 184 -7.15 -14.84 0.13
C LYS A 184 -8.11 -15.84 -0.51
N ASP A 185 -9.03 -15.33 -1.33
CA ASP A 185 -9.97 -16.13 -2.13
C ASP A 185 -9.31 -16.50 -3.47
N ASP A 186 -9.53 -17.72 -3.97
CA ASP A 186 -9.08 -18.13 -5.30
C ASP A 186 -9.99 -17.52 -6.39
N VAL A 187 -9.78 -16.23 -6.66
CA VAL A 187 -10.58 -15.44 -7.62
C VAL A 187 -10.60 -16.01 -9.04
N ASP A 188 -9.61 -16.83 -9.37
CA ASP A 188 -9.42 -17.47 -10.68
C ASP A 188 -9.87 -18.94 -10.72
N GLU A 189 -10.39 -19.48 -9.62
CA GLU A 189 -11.06 -20.78 -9.60
C GLU A 189 -12.21 -20.79 -10.61
N ILE A 190 -12.39 -21.89 -11.34
CA ILE A 190 -13.47 -22.02 -12.32
C ILE A 190 -14.77 -22.34 -11.60
N ASP A 191 -15.79 -21.52 -11.82
CA ASP A 191 -17.15 -21.80 -11.37
C ASP A 191 -17.68 -23.03 -12.12
N GLU A 192 -17.93 -24.12 -11.39
CA GLU A 192 -18.32 -25.42 -11.97
C GLU A 192 -19.62 -25.34 -12.80
N GLU A 193 -20.54 -24.42 -12.46
CA GLU A 193 -21.80 -24.26 -13.17
C GLU A 193 -21.65 -23.45 -14.45
N LYS A 194 -20.76 -22.45 -14.45
CA LYS A 194 -20.64 -21.48 -15.56
C LYS A 194 -19.42 -21.70 -16.46
N GLY A 195 -18.44 -22.49 -16.03
CA GLY A 195 -17.22 -22.77 -16.79
C GLY A 195 -16.32 -21.55 -17.01
N VAL A 196 -16.47 -20.50 -16.19
CA VAL A 196 -15.68 -19.26 -16.23
C VAL A 196 -15.10 -18.97 -14.84
N PRO A 197 -14.03 -18.17 -14.72
CA PRO A 197 -13.47 -17.79 -13.42
C PRO A 197 -14.52 -17.21 -12.46
N LEU A 198 -14.37 -17.45 -11.14
CA LEU A 198 -15.30 -16.99 -10.11
C LEU A 198 -15.58 -15.48 -10.18
N HIS A 199 -14.56 -14.67 -10.49
CA HIS A 199 -14.70 -13.22 -10.64
C HIS A 199 -15.53 -12.78 -11.87
N GLU A 200 -15.62 -13.61 -12.90
CA GLU A 200 -16.50 -13.41 -14.06
C GLU A 200 -17.90 -13.99 -13.79
N ALA A 201 -17.95 -15.16 -13.14
CA ALA A 201 -19.19 -15.84 -12.78
C ALA A 201 -20.06 -15.04 -11.80
N ARG A 202 -19.43 -14.24 -10.93
CA ARG A 202 -20.09 -13.51 -9.82
C ARG A 202 -19.86 -12.01 -9.91
N LEU A 203 -20.41 -11.39 -10.97
CA LEU A 203 -20.35 -9.93 -11.15
C LEU A 203 -20.86 -9.18 -9.92
N GLY A 204 -20.07 -8.24 -9.41
CA GLY A 204 -20.39 -7.44 -8.23
C GLY A 204 -20.15 -8.15 -6.89
N TYR A 205 -19.73 -9.42 -6.89
CA TYR A 205 -19.25 -10.08 -5.69
C TYR A 205 -17.97 -9.38 -5.21
N LYS A 206 -17.90 -9.13 -3.90
CA LYS A 206 -16.71 -8.58 -3.25
C LYS A 206 -15.88 -9.72 -2.71
N PHE A 207 -14.85 -10.09 -3.46
CA PHE A 207 -13.79 -10.96 -2.96
C PHE A 207 -13.12 -10.25 -1.80
N LYS A 208 -13.06 -10.90 -0.65
CA LYS A 208 -12.50 -10.27 0.54
C LYS A 208 -11.03 -10.68 0.67
N PHE A 209 -10.27 -9.79 1.32
CA PHE A 209 -8.92 -10.03 1.81
C PHE A 209 -7.85 -10.12 0.72
N LEU A 210 -7.23 -8.97 0.49
CA LEU A 210 -5.86 -8.88 -0.03
C LEU A 210 -4.90 -9.21 1.10
N ILE A 211 -4.12 -10.29 1.01
CA ILE A 211 -3.05 -10.59 1.97
C ILE A 211 -1.85 -9.70 1.61
N ILE A 212 -1.52 -8.76 2.48
CA ILE A 212 -0.42 -7.82 2.27
C ILE A 212 0.82 -8.37 2.97
N SER A 213 1.95 -8.35 2.27
CA SER A 213 3.26 -8.69 2.83
C SER A 213 4.03 -7.42 3.23
N PRO A 214 5.05 -7.53 4.12
CA PRO A 214 5.89 -6.38 4.47
C PRO A 214 6.63 -5.79 3.26
N ALA A 215 6.86 -6.59 2.22
CA ALA A 215 7.54 -6.15 1.00
C ALA A 215 6.75 -5.05 0.27
N PHE A 216 5.42 -5.09 0.33
CA PHE A 216 4.58 -4.08 -0.33
C PHE A 216 4.76 -2.68 0.25
N ALA A 217 4.81 -2.57 1.59
CA ALA A 217 5.09 -1.28 2.25
C ALA A 217 6.52 -0.81 1.99
N ALA A 218 7.49 -1.73 1.99
CA ALA A 218 8.88 -1.42 1.64
C ALA A 218 9.00 -0.88 0.21
N LEU A 219 8.27 -1.47 -0.75
CA LEU A 219 8.21 -1.01 -2.13
C LEU A 219 7.71 0.44 -2.21
N ALA A 220 6.61 0.76 -1.53
CA ALA A 220 6.06 2.11 -1.50
C ALA A 220 7.05 3.14 -0.94
N ILE A 221 7.70 2.81 0.17
CA ILE A 221 8.69 3.68 0.83
C ILE A 221 9.90 3.90 -0.08
N ASN A 222 10.47 2.84 -0.64
CA ASN A 222 11.66 2.91 -1.47
C ASN A 222 11.39 3.68 -2.78
N THR A 223 10.22 3.44 -3.39
CA THR A 223 9.79 4.15 -4.60
C THR A 223 9.60 5.63 -4.31
N ALA A 224 8.93 5.98 -3.22
CA ALA A 224 8.74 7.38 -2.83
C ALA A 224 10.06 8.06 -2.50
N GLU A 225 10.98 7.41 -1.79
CA GLU A 225 12.28 7.99 -1.48
C GLU A 225 13.10 8.24 -2.75
N SER A 226 13.15 7.27 -3.68
CA SER A 226 13.78 7.46 -4.99
C SER A 226 13.17 8.63 -5.74
N PHE A 227 11.83 8.68 -5.79
CA PHE A 227 11.08 9.76 -6.42
C PHE A 227 11.44 11.13 -5.85
N PHE A 228 11.40 11.32 -4.53
CA PHE A 228 11.71 12.62 -3.93
C PHE A 228 13.18 13.02 -4.08
N LYS A 229 14.12 12.06 -4.03
CA LYS A 229 15.55 12.30 -4.27
C LYS A 229 15.82 12.83 -5.67
N LYS A 230 15.07 12.35 -6.66
CA LYS A 230 15.13 12.82 -8.05
C LYS A 230 14.34 14.11 -8.29
N LEU A 231 13.20 14.27 -7.61
CA LEU A 231 12.28 15.40 -7.78
C LEU A 231 12.86 16.70 -7.22
N LEU A 232 13.31 16.70 -5.96
CA LEU A 232 13.67 17.93 -5.25
C LEU A 232 14.81 18.72 -5.90
N PRO A 233 15.87 18.09 -6.45
CA PRO A 233 16.91 18.82 -7.17
C PRO A 233 16.43 19.56 -8.43
N GLN A 234 15.31 19.13 -9.02
CA GLN A 234 14.75 19.77 -10.22
C GLN A 234 13.94 21.02 -9.90
N ILE A 235 13.53 21.22 -8.64
CA ILE A 235 12.64 22.32 -8.24
C ILE A 235 13.46 23.45 -7.63
N SER A 236 13.39 24.64 -8.25
CA SER A 236 13.90 25.85 -7.61
C SER A 236 12.98 26.27 -6.46
N PHE A 237 13.58 26.54 -5.30
CA PHE A 237 12.88 27.12 -4.14
C PHE A 237 13.43 28.51 -3.77
N ASN A 238 14.31 29.09 -4.59
CA ASN A 238 14.78 30.46 -4.40
C ASN A 238 13.81 31.43 -5.08
N LYS A 239 13.55 32.58 -4.45
CA LYS A 239 12.83 33.68 -5.12
C LYS A 239 13.60 34.10 -6.37
N VAL A 240 12.93 34.12 -7.52
CA VAL A 240 13.41 34.90 -8.67
C VAL A 240 13.25 36.37 -8.26
N SER A 241 14.37 37.02 -7.96
CA SER A 241 14.40 38.48 -7.83
C SER A 241 14.07 39.05 -9.21
N TYR A 242 12.88 39.63 -9.36
CA TYR A 242 12.56 40.52 -10.48
C TYR A 242 13.13 41.90 -10.20
#